data_AF-A0AB33CRJ6-F1
#
_entry.id   AF-A0AB33CRJ6-F1
#
_cell.length_a   1.000
_cell.length_b   1.000
_cell.length_c   1.000
_cell.angle_alpha   90.00
_cell.angle_beta   90.00
_cell.angle_gamma   90.00
#
_symmetry.space_group_name_H-M   'P 1'
#
loop_
_entity.id
_entity.type
_entity.pdbx_description
1 polymer ?
#
loop_
_entity_poly.entity_id
_entity_poly.type
_entity_poly.pdbx_seq_one_letter_code
_entity_poly.pdbx_strand_id
1 'polypeptide(L)'
;MQQIPTFTQQGLLPVGIHNCSGKDFIERFCQSSEIRRHLRKAFIDVLDFAASRNARYVFVGGSFVTSKDEPDDIDIVIAFRSRDHIPTKSERLVLAGKRTDIMFCSEDEPKILDAFLHLLAHGRFGETPGIVQVNILHAGEPWKIQHAPDEDTYEVVKRAYFNRQLIDLNQPAGLLVTVHGLRSHAAWNGHIVPIASSQGWVVAPYNYGFQNPDILFNASKRKAAVDEFRQWLFATSQQYQGAGQISVIAHSFGTYLVGAYLDGFEEPPPVTFNTVILTGSILHENYDWGKCAGIKVARVRNEIAPNDQWVKWMPDTPSKWTGLDPLFGSAGTKGFTKSADILLQPRNKIFDHNNVIERDIVTSQWMPYLNSNRYASHDEFIRYAMERYAPPSKPEA
;
A
#
# COMPACT_ATOMS: atom_id res chain seq x y z
N MET A 1 22.45 -21.08 36.25
CA MET A 1 22.19 -20.66 34.86
C MET A 1 21.78 -21.90 34.09
N GLN A 2 20.55 -21.98 33.60
CA GLN A 2 20.17 -23.07 32.70
C GLN A 2 20.68 -22.69 31.31
N GLN A 3 21.72 -23.38 30.86
CA GLN A 3 22.29 -23.19 29.53
C GLN A 3 21.33 -23.80 28.49
N ILE A 4 21.07 -23.09 27.39
CA ILE A 4 20.25 -23.61 26.28
C ILE A 4 20.88 -24.94 25.82
N PRO A 5 20.12 -26.05 25.76
CA PRO A 5 20.68 -27.35 25.45
C PRO A 5 21.27 -27.43 24.05
N THR A 6 22.16 -28.39 23.84
CA THR A 6 22.66 -28.71 22.51
C THR A 6 21.56 -29.28 21.62
N PHE A 7 21.66 -29.06 20.32
CA PHE A 7 20.72 -29.64 19.35
C PHE A 7 20.79 -31.17 19.38
N THR A 8 19.67 -31.81 19.06
CA THR A 8 19.60 -33.26 18.82
C THR A 8 20.43 -33.64 17.59
N GLN A 9 20.62 -34.94 17.35
CA GLN A 9 21.30 -35.43 16.15
C GLN A 9 20.62 -34.98 14.85
N GLN A 10 19.31 -34.69 14.90
CA GLN A 10 18.51 -34.18 13.79
C GLN A 10 18.59 -32.66 13.64
N GLY A 11 19.40 -31.97 14.46
CA GLY A 11 19.54 -30.52 14.40
C GLY A 11 18.40 -29.74 15.04
N LEU A 12 17.54 -30.40 15.83
CA LEU A 12 16.39 -29.77 16.50
C LEU A 12 16.74 -29.38 17.92
N LEU A 13 16.13 -28.31 18.45
CA LEU A 13 16.16 -28.06 19.89
C LEU A 13 15.36 -29.17 20.61
N PRO A 14 15.88 -29.78 21.69
CA PRO A 14 15.15 -30.81 22.44
C PRO A 14 13.75 -30.33 22.84
N VAL A 15 12.78 -31.24 22.88
CA VAL A 15 11.39 -30.92 23.23
C VAL A 15 11.31 -30.26 24.62
N GLY A 16 10.55 -29.18 24.73
CA GLY A 16 10.34 -28.42 25.96
C GLY A 16 10.48 -26.90 25.76
N ILE A 17 10.22 -26.15 26.83
CA ILE A 17 10.45 -24.70 26.88
C ILE A 17 11.80 -24.45 27.55
N HIS A 18 12.71 -23.79 26.84
CA HIS A 18 14.07 -23.52 27.31
C HIS A 18 14.22 -22.05 27.64
N ASN A 19 14.39 -21.75 28.93
CA ASN A 19 14.48 -20.39 29.44
C ASN A 19 15.89 -19.81 29.26
N CYS A 20 15.99 -18.56 28.81
CA CYS A 20 17.27 -17.85 28.71
C CYS A 20 17.12 -16.32 28.83
N SER A 21 18.25 -15.61 28.94
CA SER A 21 18.28 -14.15 28.78
C SER A 21 18.27 -13.76 27.30
N GLY A 22 17.92 -12.51 26.99
CA GLY A 22 17.99 -12.02 25.60
C GLY A 22 19.42 -12.04 25.05
N LYS A 23 20.42 -11.87 25.92
CA LYS A 23 21.83 -11.94 25.54
C LYS A 23 22.21 -13.37 25.14
N ASP A 24 21.88 -14.34 25.98
CA ASP A 24 22.09 -15.77 25.70
C ASP A 24 21.44 -16.18 24.37
N PHE A 25 20.22 -15.71 24.12
CA PHE A 25 19.52 -15.96 22.86
C PHE A 25 20.27 -15.42 21.64
N ILE A 26 20.69 -14.15 21.68
CA ILE A 26 21.42 -13.50 20.58
C ILE A 26 22.76 -14.19 20.33
N GLU A 27 23.50 -14.51 21.40
CA GLU A 27 24.79 -15.19 21.30
C GLU A 27 24.63 -16.60 20.72
N ARG A 28 23.60 -17.34 21.13
CA ARG A 28 23.36 -18.71 20.67
C ARG A 28 22.89 -18.80 19.23
N PHE A 29 21.90 -18.00 18.83
CA PHE A 29 21.17 -18.23 17.57
C PHE A 29 21.49 -17.25 16.45
N CYS A 30 22.10 -16.09 16.75
CA CYS A 30 22.36 -15.03 15.76
C CYS A 30 23.82 -14.94 15.30
N GLN A 31 24.67 -15.92 15.65
CA GLN A 31 26.11 -15.85 15.36
C GLN A 31 26.64 -16.96 14.43
N SER A 32 25.92 -18.07 14.27
CA SER A 32 26.44 -19.29 13.62
C SER A 32 26.63 -19.19 12.10
N SER A 33 25.90 -18.31 11.42
CA SER A 33 26.02 -18.08 9.97
C SER A 33 25.94 -16.59 9.64
N GLU A 34 26.42 -16.21 8.45
CA GLU A 34 26.32 -14.82 7.95
C GLU A 34 24.86 -14.38 7.85
N ILE A 35 23.97 -15.26 7.39
CA ILE A 35 22.51 -15.01 7.31
C ILE A 35 21.94 -14.74 8.72
N ARG A 36 22.28 -15.56 9.71
CA ARG A 36 21.85 -15.37 11.11
C ARG A 36 22.39 -14.09 11.73
N ARG A 37 23.59 -13.66 11.34
CA ARG A 37 24.18 -12.38 11.76
C ARG A 37 23.39 -11.18 11.23
N HIS A 38 22.89 -11.24 10.00
CA HIS A 38 22.01 -10.22 9.44
C HIS A 38 20.67 -10.13 10.18
N LEU A 39 20.19 -11.24 10.75
CA LEU A 39 18.99 -11.29 11.58
C LEU A 39 19.21 -10.84 13.04
N ARG A 40 20.45 -10.59 13.46
CA ARG A 40 20.78 -10.15 14.83
C ARG A 40 20.06 -8.85 15.20
N LYS A 41 20.14 -7.84 14.34
CA LYS A 41 19.50 -6.54 14.58
C LYS A 41 17.99 -6.70 14.74
N ALA A 42 17.41 -7.53 13.87
CA ALA A 42 16.01 -7.89 13.84
C ALA A 42 15.51 -8.41 15.21
N PHE A 43 16.21 -9.37 15.81
CA PHE A 43 15.87 -9.87 17.15
C PHE A 43 16.13 -8.86 18.27
N ILE A 44 17.16 -8.02 18.14
CA ILE A 44 17.39 -6.92 19.11
C ILE A 44 16.20 -5.95 19.08
N ASP A 45 15.71 -5.57 17.90
CA ASP A 45 14.56 -4.67 17.76
C ASP A 45 13.29 -5.28 18.39
N VAL A 46 13.06 -6.59 18.22
CA VAL A 46 11.94 -7.31 18.87
C VAL A 46 12.05 -7.31 20.39
N LEU A 47 13.25 -7.55 20.92
CA LEU A 47 13.50 -7.56 22.37
C LEU A 47 13.41 -6.15 22.98
N ASP A 48 13.92 -5.13 22.28
CA ASP A 48 13.77 -3.72 22.66
C ASP A 48 12.29 -3.30 22.66
N PHE A 49 11.52 -3.72 21.65
CA PHE A 49 10.08 -3.51 21.60
C PHE A 49 9.36 -4.16 22.79
N ALA A 50 9.60 -5.46 23.02
CA ALA A 50 9.01 -6.21 24.13
C ALA A 50 9.33 -5.55 25.49
N ALA A 51 10.57 -5.13 25.70
CA ALA A 51 11.00 -4.43 26.90
C ALA A 51 10.32 -3.06 27.07
N SER A 52 10.24 -2.25 26.01
CA SER A 52 9.60 -0.93 26.04
C SER A 52 8.12 -0.98 26.42
N ARG A 53 7.47 -2.13 26.19
CA ARG A 53 6.05 -2.38 26.47
C ARG A 53 5.80 -3.16 27.75
N ASN A 54 6.83 -3.38 28.58
CA ASN A 54 6.76 -4.21 29.78
C ASN A 54 6.22 -5.64 29.52
N ALA A 55 6.53 -6.21 28.36
CA ALA A 55 6.27 -7.62 28.08
C ALA A 55 7.07 -8.49 29.05
N ARG A 56 6.54 -9.68 29.34
CA ARG A 56 7.15 -10.61 30.29
C ARG A 56 8.11 -11.56 29.57
N TYR A 57 7.66 -12.12 28.46
CA TYR A 57 8.40 -13.13 27.70
C TYR A 57 8.32 -12.87 26.19
N VAL A 58 9.38 -13.30 25.50
CA VAL A 58 9.37 -13.50 24.05
C VAL A 58 9.68 -14.96 23.79
N PHE A 59 8.72 -15.68 23.22
CA PHE A 59 8.88 -17.07 22.79
C PHE A 59 9.31 -17.10 21.34
N VAL A 60 10.30 -17.91 21.02
CA VAL A 60 10.79 -18.11 19.66
C VAL A 60 10.75 -19.61 19.33
N GLY A 61 10.11 -19.94 18.22
CA GLY A 61 9.92 -21.32 17.75
C GLY A 61 10.32 -21.52 16.29
N GLY A 62 9.92 -22.66 15.74
CA GLY A 62 10.07 -22.96 14.32
C GLY A 62 11.52 -23.12 13.85
N SER A 63 11.76 -22.77 12.58
CA SER A 63 13.03 -23.08 11.91
C SER A 63 14.24 -22.33 12.47
N PHE A 64 14.01 -21.19 13.13
CA PHE A 64 15.08 -20.33 13.64
C PHE A 64 15.83 -20.94 14.84
N VAL A 65 15.15 -21.71 15.67
CA VAL A 65 15.72 -22.39 16.85
C VAL A 65 16.24 -23.80 16.53
N THR A 66 16.63 -24.04 15.28
CA THR A 66 17.27 -25.28 14.82
C THR A 66 18.72 -25.03 14.39
N SER A 67 19.45 -26.09 14.03
CA SER A 67 20.81 -25.99 13.49
C SER A 67 20.87 -25.57 12.01
N LYS A 68 19.74 -25.22 11.37
CA LYS A 68 19.72 -24.77 9.97
C LYS A 68 20.49 -23.46 9.81
N ASP A 69 21.40 -23.38 8.83
CA ASP A 69 22.17 -22.16 8.55
C ASP A 69 21.31 -21.04 7.96
N GLU A 70 20.30 -21.42 7.17
CA GLU A 70 19.30 -20.54 6.57
C GLU A 70 17.90 -20.92 7.07
N PRO A 71 17.40 -20.27 8.13
CA PRO A 71 16.04 -20.50 8.61
C PRO A 71 15.02 -19.86 7.66
N ASP A 72 13.96 -20.61 7.34
CA ASP A 72 12.95 -20.25 6.34
C ASP A 72 12.03 -19.13 6.85
N ASP A 73 11.46 -19.32 8.04
CA ASP A 73 10.48 -18.46 8.71
C ASP A 73 10.92 -18.15 10.17
N ILE A 74 10.48 -17.01 10.71
CA ILE A 74 10.72 -16.58 12.10
C ILE A 74 9.38 -16.54 12.84
N ASP A 75 9.21 -17.45 13.80
CA ASP A 75 7.97 -17.60 14.56
C ASP A 75 8.15 -17.05 15.99
N ILE A 76 7.43 -15.97 16.33
CA ILE A 76 7.58 -15.25 17.60
C ILE A 76 6.22 -15.04 18.27
N VAL A 77 6.16 -15.33 19.58
CA VAL A 77 5.03 -14.96 20.46
C VAL A 77 5.53 -14.04 21.58
N ILE A 78 4.90 -12.89 21.77
CA ILE A 78 5.20 -11.96 22.87
C ILE A 78 4.09 -12.06 23.91
N ALA A 79 4.46 -12.38 25.15
CA ALA A 79 3.52 -12.55 26.26
C ALA A 79 3.59 -11.39 27.24
N PHE A 80 2.44 -10.77 27.50
CA PHE A 80 2.27 -9.71 28.49
C PHE A 80 1.71 -10.23 29.80
N ARG A 81 1.85 -9.44 30.87
CA ARG A 81 1.31 -9.78 32.19
C ARG A 81 -0.23 -9.85 32.23
N SER A 82 -0.90 -9.00 31.44
CA SER A 82 -2.36 -8.95 31.39
C SER A 82 -2.86 -8.63 29.99
N ARG A 83 -4.07 -9.08 29.66
CA ARG A 83 -4.75 -8.81 28.39
C ARG A 83 -4.83 -7.31 28.09
N ASP A 84 -5.02 -6.46 29.09
CA ASP A 84 -5.09 -5.00 28.91
C ASP A 84 -3.77 -4.39 28.43
N HIS A 85 -2.66 -5.13 28.56
CA HIS A 85 -1.35 -4.76 28.04
C HIS A 85 -1.07 -5.35 26.66
N ILE A 86 -1.90 -6.27 26.17
CA ILE A 86 -1.83 -6.75 24.78
C ILE A 86 -2.19 -5.57 23.88
N PRO A 87 -1.35 -5.23 22.89
CA PRO A 87 -1.71 -4.25 21.87
C PRO A 87 -3.06 -4.62 21.24
N THR A 88 -4.01 -3.70 21.24
CA THR A 88 -5.38 -3.94 20.75
C THR A 88 -5.46 -4.17 19.22
N LYS A 89 -4.32 -4.11 18.52
CA LYS A 89 -4.16 -4.39 17.09
C LYS A 89 -3.02 -5.39 16.90
N SER A 90 -3.19 -6.36 16.00
CA SER A 90 -2.13 -7.28 15.59
C SER A 90 -1.05 -6.55 14.79
N GLU A 91 0.12 -6.37 15.39
CA GLU A 91 1.29 -5.75 14.77
C GLU A 91 2.11 -6.81 14.00
N ARG A 92 2.50 -6.51 12.76
CA ARG A 92 3.41 -7.34 11.95
C ARG A 92 4.73 -6.63 11.77
N LEU A 93 5.83 -7.35 12.00
CA LEU A 93 7.18 -6.80 11.90
C LEU A 93 7.86 -7.42 10.67
N VAL A 94 8.48 -6.58 9.83
CA VAL A 94 9.24 -7.05 8.66
C VAL A 94 10.69 -7.16 9.09
N LEU A 95 11.18 -8.38 9.29
CA LEU A 95 12.54 -8.65 9.74
C LEU A 95 13.42 -8.97 8.53
N ALA A 96 14.33 -8.04 8.18
CA ALA A 96 15.34 -8.22 7.12
C ALA A 96 14.76 -8.75 5.78
N GLY A 97 13.60 -8.23 5.37
CA GLY A 97 12.93 -8.62 4.13
C GLY A 97 12.09 -9.91 4.20
N LYS A 98 12.07 -10.60 5.35
CA LYS A 98 11.16 -11.72 5.62
C LYS A 98 9.92 -11.25 6.37
N ARG A 99 8.75 -11.77 5.97
CA ARG A 99 7.48 -11.52 6.67
C ARG A 99 7.53 -12.32 7.98
N THR A 100 7.27 -11.68 9.11
CA THR A 100 7.20 -12.37 10.40
C THR A 100 5.86 -12.07 11.06
N ASP A 101 5.13 -13.13 11.41
CA ASP A 101 3.88 -13.01 12.16
C ASP A 101 4.25 -13.00 13.66
N ILE A 102 4.30 -11.82 14.25
CA ILE A 102 4.42 -11.68 15.72
C ILE A 102 3.03 -11.89 16.30
N MET A 103 2.90 -12.90 17.15
CA MET A 103 1.67 -13.20 17.87
C MET A 103 1.72 -12.60 19.27
N PHE A 104 0.60 -12.06 19.76
CA PHE A 104 0.52 -11.47 21.10
C PHE A 104 -0.45 -12.27 21.96
N CYS A 105 -0.08 -12.49 23.21
CA CYS A 105 -0.92 -13.14 24.21
C CYS A 105 -0.63 -12.57 25.61
N SER A 106 -1.39 -13.03 26.60
CA SER A 106 -1.19 -12.63 28.00
C SER A 106 -1.15 -13.83 28.93
N GLU A 107 -0.43 -13.69 30.04
CA GLU A 107 -0.33 -14.71 31.10
C GLU A 107 -1.70 -14.97 31.78
N ASP A 108 -2.59 -13.98 31.80
CA ASP A 108 -3.96 -14.11 32.34
C ASP A 108 -4.94 -14.84 31.38
N GLU A 109 -4.48 -15.20 30.18
CA GLU A 109 -5.21 -16.05 29.22
C GLU A 109 -4.44 -17.36 28.90
N PRO A 110 -4.23 -18.25 29.90
CA PRO A 110 -3.33 -19.40 29.77
C PRO A 110 -3.71 -20.36 28.64
N LYS A 111 -5.02 -20.53 28.35
CA LYS A 111 -5.48 -21.39 27.23
C LYS A 111 -5.03 -20.88 25.86
N ILE A 112 -4.97 -19.56 25.69
CA ILE A 112 -4.56 -18.92 24.43
C ILE A 112 -3.03 -18.97 24.32
N LEU A 113 -2.32 -18.69 25.41
CA LEU A 113 -0.87 -18.87 25.49
C LEU A 113 -0.48 -20.32 25.16
N ASP A 114 -1.11 -21.32 25.79
CA ASP A 114 -0.85 -22.75 25.54
C ASP A 114 -1.14 -23.14 24.08
N ALA A 115 -2.19 -22.57 23.47
CA ALA A 115 -2.49 -22.81 22.05
C ALA A 115 -1.41 -22.25 21.12
N PHE A 116 -0.88 -21.06 21.40
CA PHE A 116 0.23 -20.48 20.64
C PHE A 116 1.54 -21.22 20.84
N LEU A 117 1.85 -21.65 22.07
CA LEU A 117 3.01 -22.49 22.35
C LEU A 117 2.89 -23.85 21.65
N HIS A 118 1.69 -24.45 21.66
CA HIS A 118 1.45 -25.67 20.89
C HIS A 118 1.68 -25.44 19.40
N LEU A 119 1.25 -24.31 18.82
CA LEU A 119 1.52 -23.98 17.42
C LEU A 119 3.04 -23.81 17.15
N LEU A 120 3.75 -23.07 18.00
CA LEU A 120 5.20 -22.83 17.87
C LEU A 120 6.05 -24.11 17.99
N ALA A 121 5.57 -25.09 18.75
CA ALA A 121 6.25 -26.36 18.97
C ALA A 121 6.11 -27.36 17.82
N HIS A 122 5.34 -27.06 16.75
CA HIS A 122 5.09 -27.99 15.65
C HIS A 122 5.51 -27.40 14.29
N GLY A 123 6.41 -28.10 13.59
CA GLY A 123 6.83 -27.76 12.23
C GLY A 123 5.89 -28.30 11.15
N ARG A 124 6.03 -27.76 9.92
CA ARG A 124 5.16 -28.08 8.77
C ARG A 124 5.21 -29.56 8.36
N PHE A 125 6.29 -30.29 8.65
CA PHE A 125 6.44 -31.70 8.27
C PHE A 125 6.30 -32.66 9.47
N GLY A 126 5.71 -32.19 10.58
CA GLY A 126 5.40 -33.03 11.75
C GLY A 126 6.52 -33.12 12.79
N GLU A 127 7.62 -32.38 12.61
CA GLU A 127 8.65 -32.24 13.64
C GLU A 127 8.19 -31.41 14.84
N THR A 128 8.70 -31.72 16.03
CA THR A 128 8.34 -31.05 17.29
C THR A 128 9.55 -30.40 17.99
N PRO A 129 10.16 -29.34 17.42
CA PRO A 129 11.28 -28.66 18.07
C PRO A 129 10.86 -28.00 19.39
N GLY A 130 11.80 -27.91 20.33
CA GLY A 130 11.62 -27.11 21.54
C GLY A 130 11.42 -25.61 21.25
N ILE A 131 10.88 -24.91 22.22
CA ILE A 131 10.66 -23.45 22.18
C ILE A 131 11.70 -22.78 23.06
N VAL A 132 12.19 -21.63 22.64
CA VAL A 132 13.03 -20.78 23.50
C VAL A 132 12.16 -19.69 24.11
N GLN A 133 12.15 -19.60 25.44
CA GLN A 133 11.52 -18.52 26.18
C GLN A 133 12.59 -17.53 26.63
N VAL A 134 12.57 -16.33 26.05
CA VAL A 134 13.41 -15.21 26.47
C VAL A 134 12.71 -14.44 27.57
N ASN A 135 13.31 -14.38 28.75
CA ASN A 135 12.77 -13.63 29.89
C ASN A 135 13.24 -12.16 29.80
N ILE A 136 12.31 -11.23 29.53
CA ILE A 136 12.64 -9.80 29.43
C ILE A 136 13.16 -9.25 30.76
N LEU A 137 12.57 -9.69 31.86
CA LEU A 137 12.96 -9.35 33.22
C LEU A 137 13.74 -10.50 33.89
N HIS A 138 14.64 -11.16 33.14
CA HIS A 138 15.43 -12.30 33.63
C HIS A 138 16.13 -11.98 34.97
N ALA A 139 15.99 -12.87 35.96
CA ALA A 139 16.59 -12.68 37.28
C ALA A 139 18.12 -12.65 37.18
N GLY A 140 18.72 -11.49 37.43
CA GLY A 140 20.18 -11.26 37.39
C GLY A 140 20.73 -10.70 36.07
N GLU A 141 19.97 -10.76 34.97
CA GLU A 141 20.37 -10.19 33.67
C GLU A 141 19.14 -9.66 32.90
N PRO A 142 18.41 -8.66 33.44
CA PRO A 142 17.26 -8.09 32.75
C PRO A 142 17.70 -7.50 31.40
N TRP A 143 16.86 -7.64 30.38
CA TRP A 143 17.14 -7.02 29.09
C TRP A 143 17.17 -5.51 29.25
N LYS A 144 18.34 -4.93 28.98
CA LYS A 144 18.50 -3.48 28.89
C LYS A 144 18.30 -3.09 27.43
N ILE A 145 17.39 -2.15 27.19
CA ILE A 145 17.15 -1.59 25.86
C ILE A 145 18.50 -1.15 25.28
N GLN A 146 18.91 -1.73 24.16
CA GLN A 146 20.25 -1.52 23.62
C GLN A 146 20.32 -0.26 22.76
N HIS A 147 19.18 0.20 22.24
CA HIS A 147 19.05 1.42 21.45
C HIS A 147 18.06 2.39 22.12
N ALA A 148 18.50 3.13 23.14
CA ALA A 148 17.76 4.28 23.65
C ALA A 148 18.18 5.52 22.83
N PRO A 149 17.25 6.24 22.17
CA PRO A 149 17.60 7.47 21.46
C PRO A 149 18.03 8.57 22.45
N ASP A 150 19.07 9.35 22.14
CA ASP A 150 19.41 10.59 22.87
C ASP A 150 18.26 11.60 22.77
N GLU A 151 18.15 12.59 23.67
CA GLU A 151 16.96 13.47 23.77
C GLU A 151 16.61 14.20 22.45
N ASP A 152 17.60 14.54 21.63
CA ASP A 152 17.40 15.18 20.32
C ASP A 152 16.99 14.17 19.26
N THR A 153 17.59 12.97 19.24
CA THR A 153 17.12 11.83 18.45
C THR A 153 15.75 11.37 18.94
N TYR A 154 15.42 11.50 20.23
CA TYR A 154 14.13 11.17 20.81
C TYR A 154 13.12 12.23 20.43
N GLU A 155 13.43 13.53 20.35
CA GLU A 155 12.48 14.53 19.82
C GLU A 155 12.37 14.49 18.30
N VAL A 156 13.43 14.17 17.56
CA VAL A 156 13.36 13.94 16.10
C VAL A 156 12.61 12.65 15.79
N VAL A 157 12.85 11.58 16.56
CA VAL A 157 12.08 10.34 16.50
C VAL A 157 10.68 10.63 16.98
N LYS A 158 10.40 11.19 18.15
CA LYS A 158 9.06 11.57 18.64
C LYS A 158 8.31 12.49 17.68
N ARG A 159 8.96 13.42 16.98
CA ARG A 159 8.36 14.18 15.87
C ARG A 159 8.15 13.32 14.62
N ALA A 160 9.05 12.39 14.32
CA ALA A 160 8.90 11.38 13.27
C ALA A 160 8.07 10.15 13.69
N TYR A 161 7.65 9.98 14.94
CA TYR A 161 7.02 8.79 15.54
C TYR A 161 5.60 9.17 15.95
N PHE A 162 5.37 10.39 16.45
CA PHE A 162 4.04 10.99 16.47
C PHE A 162 3.56 11.40 15.07
N ASN A 163 4.45 11.63 14.08
CA ASN A 163 4.04 11.80 12.68
C ASN A 163 4.28 10.58 11.76
N ARG A 164 4.96 9.49 12.17
CA ARG A 164 5.08 8.25 11.35
C ARG A 164 4.68 6.94 12.02
N GLN A 165 4.39 6.88 13.32
CA GLN A 165 3.74 5.70 13.91
C GLN A 165 2.24 5.87 14.04
N LEU A 166 1.63 6.14 12.90
CA LEU A 166 0.44 5.45 12.44
C LEU A 166 0.60 5.32 10.92
N ILE A 167 1.33 4.31 10.42
CA ILE A 167 0.65 3.51 9.40
C ILE A 167 -0.45 2.82 10.20
N ASP A 168 -1.58 3.51 10.32
CA ASP A 168 -2.77 2.88 10.81
C ASP A 168 -3.01 1.71 9.86
N LEU A 169 -3.07 0.47 10.35
CA LEU A 169 -3.53 -0.64 9.53
C LEU A 169 -5.04 -0.51 9.22
N ASN A 170 -5.69 0.53 9.78
CA ASN A 170 -6.95 1.11 9.31
C ASN A 170 -6.78 2.37 8.45
N GLN A 171 -5.56 2.83 8.14
CA GLN A 171 -5.36 3.88 7.13
C GLN A 171 -5.46 3.21 5.77
N PRO A 172 -6.46 3.60 4.97
CA PRO A 172 -6.65 3.07 3.65
C PRO A 172 -5.37 3.11 2.80
N ALA A 173 -5.22 2.12 1.92
CA ALA A 173 -4.16 2.08 0.92
C ALA A 173 -4.13 3.36 0.07
N GLY A 174 -5.31 3.92 -0.12
CA GLY A 174 -5.62 5.16 -0.81
C GLY A 174 -7.14 5.27 -0.88
N LEU A 175 -7.63 6.42 -1.34
CA LEU A 175 -9.00 6.55 -1.81
C LEU A 175 -9.03 6.21 -3.31
N LEU A 176 -9.74 5.15 -3.71
CA LEU A 176 -9.96 4.79 -5.09
C LEU A 176 -11.33 5.31 -5.55
N VAL A 177 -11.32 6.38 -6.32
CA VAL A 177 -12.52 6.90 -6.98
C VAL A 177 -12.79 6.07 -8.24
N THR A 178 -14.04 5.69 -8.46
CA THR A 178 -14.46 5.08 -9.73
C THR A 178 -15.49 5.94 -10.42
N VAL A 179 -15.32 6.17 -11.73
CA VAL A 179 -16.22 7.02 -12.53
C VAL A 179 -16.69 6.25 -13.75
N HIS A 180 -18.00 6.10 -13.89
CA HIS A 180 -18.61 5.36 -15.00
C HIS A 180 -18.87 6.20 -16.24
N GLY A 181 -19.23 5.51 -17.33
CA GLY A 181 -19.67 6.09 -18.59
C GLY A 181 -21.16 6.37 -18.64
N LEU A 182 -21.62 6.89 -19.78
CA LEU A 182 -23.05 7.13 -20.02
C LEU A 182 -23.84 5.82 -20.01
N ARG A 183 -25.16 5.93 -19.76
CA ARG A 183 -26.09 4.78 -19.77
C ARG A 183 -25.64 3.57 -18.94
N SER A 184 -24.97 3.82 -17.83
CA SER A 184 -24.45 2.78 -16.94
C SER A 184 -24.89 3.02 -15.51
N HIS A 185 -25.18 1.94 -14.80
CA HIS A 185 -25.33 1.94 -13.33
C HIS A 185 -24.02 1.54 -12.62
N ALA A 186 -22.90 1.53 -13.35
CA ALA A 186 -21.58 1.17 -12.85
C ALA A 186 -21.51 -0.22 -12.21
N ALA A 187 -22.26 -1.20 -12.76
CA ALA A 187 -22.32 -2.57 -12.24
C ALA A 187 -20.93 -3.25 -12.13
N TRP A 188 -19.98 -2.85 -12.98
CA TRP A 188 -18.59 -3.29 -12.95
C TRP A 188 -17.85 -2.94 -11.65
N ASN A 189 -18.38 -2.03 -10.81
CA ASN A 189 -17.85 -1.85 -9.46
C ASN A 189 -17.90 -3.14 -8.65
N GLY A 190 -18.80 -4.08 -8.97
CA GLY A 190 -18.80 -5.43 -8.38
C GLY A 190 -17.52 -6.23 -8.65
N HIS A 191 -16.75 -5.90 -9.69
CA HIS A 191 -15.44 -6.49 -9.97
C HIS A 191 -14.32 -5.78 -9.23
N ILE A 192 -14.41 -4.45 -9.04
CA ILE A 192 -13.34 -3.64 -8.45
C ILE A 192 -13.42 -3.61 -6.93
N VAL A 193 -14.59 -3.29 -6.36
CA VAL A 193 -14.76 -3.03 -4.93
C VAL A 193 -14.26 -4.20 -4.07
N PRO A 194 -14.64 -5.47 -4.31
CA PRO A 194 -14.16 -6.56 -3.47
C PRO A 194 -12.64 -6.74 -3.51
N ILE A 195 -12.02 -6.54 -4.68
CA ILE A 195 -10.59 -6.76 -4.89
C ILE A 195 -9.79 -5.61 -4.26
N ALA A 196 -10.16 -4.37 -4.56
CA ALA A 196 -9.49 -3.19 -4.03
C ALA A 196 -9.65 -3.08 -2.51
N SER A 197 -10.87 -3.31 -1.98
CA SER A 197 -11.12 -3.32 -0.54
C SER A 197 -10.35 -4.43 0.18
N SER A 198 -10.21 -5.63 -0.41
CA SER A 198 -9.37 -6.70 0.18
C SER A 198 -7.88 -6.34 0.26
N GLN A 199 -7.45 -5.33 -0.50
CA GLN A 199 -6.09 -4.80 -0.50
C GLN A 199 -5.98 -3.47 0.28
N GLY A 200 -7.01 -3.13 1.04
CA GLY A 200 -7.03 -1.98 1.96
C GLY A 200 -7.43 -0.65 1.33
N TRP A 201 -7.86 -0.60 0.06
CA TRP A 201 -8.33 0.64 -0.56
C TRP A 201 -9.74 0.99 -0.08
N VAL A 202 -9.99 2.28 0.22
CA VAL A 202 -11.36 2.78 0.33
C VAL A 202 -11.84 3.11 -1.06
N VAL A 203 -12.88 2.43 -1.52
CA VAL A 203 -13.44 2.68 -2.85
C VAL A 203 -14.63 3.61 -2.73
N ALA A 204 -14.60 4.72 -3.47
CA ALA A 204 -15.69 5.70 -3.53
C ALA A 204 -16.21 5.82 -4.97
N PRO A 205 -17.25 5.06 -5.34
CA PRO A 205 -17.88 5.20 -6.64
C PRO A 205 -18.59 6.55 -6.78
N TYR A 206 -18.24 7.31 -7.81
CA TYR A 206 -19.01 8.47 -8.23
C TYR A 206 -20.12 8.04 -9.18
N ASN A 207 -21.37 8.29 -8.79
CA ASN A 207 -22.55 8.00 -9.58
C ASN A 207 -23.31 9.30 -9.87
N TYR A 208 -23.25 9.76 -11.12
CA TYR A 208 -23.95 10.95 -11.61
C TYR A 208 -25.31 10.60 -12.27
N GLY A 209 -25.80 9.38 -12.04
CA GLY A 209 -27.05 8.87 -12.57
C GLY A 209 -26.98 8.44 -14.04
N PHE A 210 -28.14 8.05 -14.57
CA PHE A 210 -28.26 7.58 -15.95
C PHE A 210 -28.36 8.77 -16.91
N GLN A 211 -27.24 9.07 -17.59
CA GLN A 211 -27.16 10.14 -18.59
C GLN A 211 -27.19 9.58 -20.00
N ASN A 212 -27.86 10.31 -20.90
CA ASN A 212 -27.94 9.99 -22.32
C ASN A 212 -26.81 10.68 -23.13
N PRO A 213 -26.48 10.19 -24.35
CA PRO A 213 -25.45 10.76 -25.21
C PRO A 213 -25.64 12.22 -25.61
N ASP A 214 -26.82 12.81 -25.42
CA ASP A 214 -27.08 14.22 -25.70
C ASP A 214 -26.20 15.16 -24.86
N ILE A 215 -25.72 14.71 -23.69
CA ILE A 215 -24.74 15.44 -22.89
C ILE A 215 -23.45 15.71 -23.66
N LEU A 216 -23.04 14.83 -24.58
CA LEU A 216 -21.82 15.02 -25.38
C LEU A 216 -21.90 16.25 -26.28
N PHE A 217 -23.11 16.67 -26.67
CA PHE A 217 -23.35 17.80 -27.57
C PHE A 217 -23.83 19.06 -26.84
N ASN A 218 -24.13 18.97 -25.53
CA ASN A 218 -24.66 20.07 -24.76
C ASN A 218 -23.62 20.63 -23.76
N ALA A 219 -23.01 21.75 -24.12
CA ALA A 219 -21.96 22.39 -23.31
C ALA A 219 -22.42 22.75 -21.88
N SER A 220 -23.66 23.23 -21.72
CA SER A 220 -24.21 23.58 -20.40
C SER A 220 -24.38 22.35 -19.52
N LYS A 221 -24.88 21.23 -20.06
CA LYS A 221 -24.99 19.96 -19.33
C LYS A 221 -23.61 19.40 -18.97
N ARG A 222 -22.62 19.47 -19.86
CA ARG A 222 -21.25 19.05 -19.54
C ARG A 222 -20.63 19.90 -18.44
N LYS A 223 -20.79 21.22 -18.54
CA LYS A 223 -20.30 22.14 -17.50
C LYS A 223 -20.92 21.79 -16.15
N ALA A 224 -22.23 21.58 -16.09
CA ALA A 224 -22.92 21.17 -14.87
C ALA A 224 -22.38 19.83 -14.34
N ALA A 225 -22.15 18.83 -15.20
CA ALA A 225 -21.59 17.55 -14.78
C ALA A 225 -20.15 17.66 -14.25
N VAL A 226 -19.31 18.52 -14.84
CA VAL A 226 -17.95 18.79 -14.34
C VAL A 226 -17.99 19.55 -13.00
N ASP A 227 -18.88 20.54 -12.86
CA ASP A 227 -19.07 21.27 -11.61
C ASP A 227 -19.56 20.35 -10.49
N GLU A 228 -20.49 19.44 -10.79
CA GLU A 228 -21.00 18.43 -9.85
C GLU A 228 -19.90 17.44 -9.44
N PHE A 229 -19.16 16.91 -10.42
CA PHE A 229 -18.02 16.02 -10.15
C PHE A 229 -16.97 16.71 -9.27
N ARG A 230 -16.63 17.97 -9.57
CA ARG A 230 -15.69 18.76 -8.76
C ARG A 230 -16.18 18.92 -7.31
N GLN A 231 -17.45 19.28 -7.11
CA GLN A 231 -18.03 19.45 -5.78
C GLN A 231 -18.02 18.13 -5.00
N TRP A 232 -18.46 17.04 -5.65
CA TRP A 232 -18.47 15.71 -5.06
C TRP A 232 -17.07 15.22 -4.72
N LEU A 233 -16.10 15.39 -5.62
CA LEU A 233 -14.72 14.95 -5.44
C LEU A 233 -14.08 15.69 -4.27
N PHE A 234 -14.30 17.01 -4.18
CA PHE A 234 -13.82 17.80 -3.04
C PHE A 234 -14.47 17.33 -1.74
N ALA A 235 -15.79 17.23 -1.67
CA ALA A 235 -16.49 16.76 -0.47
C ALA A 235 -16.03 15.36 -0.03
N THR A 236 -15.89 14.44 -0.99
CA THR A 236 -15.39 13.08 -0.75
C THR A 236 -13.95 13.09 -0.25
N SER A 237 -13.08 13.92 -0.84
CA SER A 237 -11.71 14.07 -0.35
C SER A 237 -11.66 14.55 1.10
N GLN A 238 -12.55 15.49 1.49
CA GLN A 238 -12.65 15.98 2.86
C GLN A 238 -13.16 14.90 3.81
N GLN A 239 -14.21 14.17 3.42
CA GLN A 239 -14.77 13.06 4.20
C GLN A 239 -13.75 11.96 4.46
N TYR A 240 -12.85 11.72 3.51
CA TYR A 240 -11.82 10.68 3.55
C TYR A 240 -10.41 11.25 3.65
N GLN A 241 -10.20 12.40 4.31
CA GLN A 241 -8.88 13.02 4.46
C GLN A 241 -7.80 12.11 5.10
N GLY A 242 -8.22 11.10 5.85
CA GLY A 242 -7.34 10.07 6.40
C GLY A 242 -7.08 8.87 5.48
N ALA A 243 -7.69 8.80 4.29
CA ALA A 243 -7.60 7.66 3.37
C ALA A 243 -6.29 7.60 2.57
N GLY A 244 -5.39 8.56 2.75
CA GLY A 244 -4.18 8.68 1.95
C GLY A 244 -4.45 9.28 0.57
N GLN A 245 -3.57 8.97 -0.38
CA GLN A 245 -3.61 9.57 -1.71
C GLN A 245 -4.81 9.08 -2.54
N ILE A 246 -5.34 9.96 -3.38
CA ILE A 246 -6.53 9.68 -4.19
C ILE A 246 -6.09 9.15 -5.55
N SER A 247 -6.61 7.99 -5.97
CA SER A 247 -6.47 7.45 -7.32
C SER A 247 -7.84 7.31 -7.97
N VAL A 248 -7.90 7.29 -9.31
CA VAL A 248 -9.16 7.23 -10.04
C VAL A 248 -9.10 6.20 -11.17
N ILE A 249 -10.16 5.42 -11.30
CA ILE A 249 -10.45 4.59 -12.49
C ILE A 249 -11.65 5.21 -13.20
N ALA A 250 -11.45 5.65 -14.43
CA ALA A 250 -12.48 6.29 -15.21
C ALA A 250 -12.76 5.54 -16.52
N HIS A 251 -14.05 5.38 -16.84
CA HIS A 251 -14.52 4.71 -18.03
C HIS A 251 -15.33 5.66 -18.93
N SER A 252 -15.08 5.63 -20.24
CA SER A 252 -15.89 6.34 -21.23
C SER A 252 -16.08 7.82 -20.86
N PHE A 253 -17.31 8.32 -20.74
CA PHE A 253 -17.59 9.71 -20.34
C PHE A 253 -16.96 10.12 -18.99
N GLY A 254 -16.76 9.19 -18.06
CA GLY A 254 -15.99 9.45 -16.85
C GLY A 254 -14.57 9.94 -17.13
N THR A 255 -13.94 9.48 -18.22
CA THR A 255 -12.59 9.95 -18.62
C THR A 255 -12.62 11.42 -19.05
N TYR A 256 -13.71 11.87 -19.69
CA TYR A 256 -13.91 13.27 -20.00
C TYR A 256 -14.08 14.10 -18.72
N LEU A 257 -14.85 13.64 -17.73
CA LEU A 257 -15.02 14.37 -16.46
C LEU A 257 -13.68 14.57 -15.74
N VAL A 258 -12.85 13.53 -15.68
CA VAL A 258 -11.50 13.61 -15.09
C VAL A 258 -10.60 14.55 -15.88
N GLY A 259 -10.56 14.43 -17.21
CA GLY A 259 -9.74 15.29 -18.06
C GLY A 259 -10.16 16.77 -17.99
N ALA A 260 -11.46 17.06 -18.12
CA ALA A 260 -12.00 18.42 -18.03
C ALA A 260 -11.79 19.04 -16.65
N TYR A 261 -11.89 18.24 -15.57
CA TYR A 261 -11.53 18.69 -14.22
C TYR A 261 -10.07 19.14 -14.14
N LEU A 262 -9.13 18.33 -14.65
CA LEU A 262 -7.69 18.62 -14.59
C LEU A 262 -7.27 19.78 -15.51
N ASP A 263 -7.88 19.88 -16.69
CA ASP A 263 -7.62 20.95 -17.67
C ASP A 263 -8.16 22.31 -17.19
N GLY A 264 -9.24 22.31 -16.39
CA GLY A 264 -9.86 23.52 -15.86
C GLY A 264 -9.05 24.31 -14.83
N PHE A 265 -7.89 23.79 -14.38
CA PHE A 265 -6.98 24.49 -13.46
C PHE A 265 -5.63 24.73 -14.13
N GLU A 266 -5.07 25.93 -14.02
CA GLU A 266 -3.68 26.19 -14.44
C GLU A 266 -2.69 25.70 -13.36
N GLU A 267 -3.03 25.96 -12.10
CA GLU A 267 -2.32 25.53 -10.89
C GLU A 267 -2.79 24.16 -10.39
N PRO A 268 -2.15 23.55 -9.36
CA PRO A 268 -2.65 22.33 -8.74
C PRO A 268 -4.12 22.47 -8.31
N PRO A 269 -5.01 21.56 -8.74
CA PRO A 269 -6.41 21.60 -8.32
C PRO A 269 -6.53 21.26 -6.83
N PRO A 270 -7.66 21.61 -6.16
CA PRO A 270 -7.90 21.28 -4.76
C PRO A 270 -7.82 19.78 -4.43
N VAL A 271 -8.00 18.92 -5.43
CA VAL A 271 -7.85 17.47 -5.30
C VAL A 271 -6.99 16.98 -6.46
N THR A 272 -5.80 16.47 -6.15
CA THR A 272 -4.87 15.87 -7.12
C THR A 272 -5.02 14.35 -7.14
N PHE A 273 -4.58 13.70 -8.22
CA PHE A 273 -4.58 12.24 -8.31
C PHE A 273 -3.18 11.65 -8.25
N ASN A 274 -2.99 10.62 -7.44
CA ASN A 274 -1.78 9.81 -7.47
C ASN A 274 -1.73 8.93 -8.71
N THR A 275 -2.78 8.18 -8.96
CA THR A 275 -2.87 7.33 -10.15
C THR A 275 -4.18 7.54 -10.87
N VAL A 276 -4.12 7.74 -12.19
CA VAL A 276 -5.28 7.78 -13.09
C VAL A 276 -5.23 6.55 -14.00
N ILE A 277 -6.28 5.73 -13.98
CA ILE A 277 -6.47 4.63 -14.93
C ILE A 277 -7.65 4.97 -15.82
N LEU A 278 -7.44 4.92 -17.13
CA LEU A 278 -8.43 5.23 -18.16
C LEU A 278 -8.73 4.00 -18.99
N THR A 279 -10.00 3.77 -19.26
CA THR A 279 -10.47 2.72 -20.18
C THR A 279 -11.64 3.24 -21.02
N GLY A 280 -11.71 2.84 -22.29
CA GLY A 280 -12.66 3.40 -23.25
C GLY A 280 -12.55 4.92 -23.33
N SER A 281 -11.32 5.47 -23.20
CA SER A 281 -11.12 6.91 -23.08
C SER A 281 -11.63 7.66 -24.31
N ILE A 282 -12.44 8.68 -24.06
CA ILE A 282 -12.94 9.60 -25.09
C ILE A 282 -12.19 10.94 -25.04
N LEU A 283 -11.02 10.99 -24.42
CA LEU A 283 -10.16 12.16 -24.46
C LEU A 283 -9.44 12.27 -25.81
N HIS A 284 -9.12 13.49 -26.20
CA HIS A 284 -8.35 13.78 -27.39
C HIS A 284 -6.93 13.22 -27.26
N GLU A 285 -6.40 12.64 -28.34
CA GLU A 285 -5.10 11.99 -28.40
C GLU A 285 -3.96 12.96 -28.01
N ASN A 286 -4.14 14.25 -28.29
CA ASN A 286 -3.20 15.33 -27.95
C ASN A 286 -3.36 15.88 -26.51
N TYR A 287 -4.17 15.26 -25.65
CA TYR A 287 -4.29 15.66 -24.24
C TYR A 287 -2.91 15.61 -23.57
N ASP A 288 -2.56 16.70 -22.88
CA ASP A 288 -1.19 16.95 -22.44
C ASP A 288 -0.96 16.50 -21.00
N TRP A 289 -0.70 15.20 -20.81
CA TRP A 289 -0.36 14.65 -19.49
C TRP A 289 0.94 15.22 -18.91
N GLY A 290 1.83 15.77 -19.74
CA GLY A 290 3.04 16.47 -19.29
C GLY A 290 2.71 17.70 -18.44
N LYS A 291 1.66 18.45 -18.80
CA LYS A 291 1.15 19.57 -17.98
C LYS A 291 0.50 19.15 -16.67
N CYS A 292 0.17 17.87 -16.51
CA CYS A 292 -0.37 17.33 -15.27
C CYS A 292 0.72 16.77 -14.36
N ALA A 293 1.88 16.40 -14.92
CA ALA A 293 2.90 15.64 -14.22
C ALA A 293 3.47 16.37 -13.00
N GLY A 294 3.49 15.66 -11.87
CA GLY A 294 4.07 16.11 -10.61
C GLY A 294 3.31 17.22 -9.86
N ILE A 295 2.31 17.83 -10.50
CA ILE A 295 1.49 18.89 -9.89
C ILE A 295 0.01 18.54 -9.79
N LYS A 296 -0.53 17.78 -10.75
CA LYS A 296 -1.96 17.39 -10.78
C LYS A 296 -2.14 15.88 -10.74
N VAL A 297 -1.25 15.15 -11.41
CA VAL A 297 -1.27 13.69 -11.54
C VAL A 297 0.14 13.13 -11.44
N ALA A 298 0.34 12.09 -10.63
CA ALA A 298 1.64 11.43 -10.54
C ALA A 298 1.82 10.33 -11.59
N ARG A 299 0.80 9.50 -11.84
CA ARG A 299 0.87 8.38 -12.80
C ARG A 299 -0.43 8.24 -13.59
N VAL A 300 -0.30 7.87 -14.86
CA VAL A 300 -1.43 7.67 -15.78
C VAL A 300 -1.26 6.35 -16.49
N ARG A 301 -2.33 5.56 -16.54
CA ARG A 301 -2.42 4.36 -17.35
C ARG A 301 -3.64 4.44 -18.27
N ASN A 302 -3.46 4.26 -19.56
CA ASN A 302 -4.54 4.25 -20.54
C ASN A 302 -4.62 2.88 -21.22
N GLU A 303 -5.70 2.13 -20.97
CA GLU A 303 -5.94 0.86 -21.64
C GLU A 303 -6.41 1.11 -23.08
N ILE A 304 -5.57 0.74 -24.06
CA ILE A 304 -5.89 0.87 -25.47
C ILE A 304 -6.61 -0.39 -25.94
N ALA A 305 -7.88 -0.23 -26.35
CA ALA A 305 -8.77 -1.26 -26.85
C ALA A 305 -9.13 -1.00 -28.32
N PRO A 306 -8.38 -1.52 -29.31
CA PRO A 306 -8.60 -1.24 -30.73
C PRO A 306 -9.98 -1.67 -31.27
N ASN A 307 -10.65 -2.61 -30.58
CA ASN A 307 -11.95 -3.12 -30.97
C ASN A 307 -13.12 -2.37 -30.31
N ASP A 308 -12.86 -1.35 -29.49
CA ASP A 308 -13.90 -0.51 -28.91
C ASP A 308 -14.78 0.11 -30.00
N GLN A 309 -16.05 -0.29 -30.01
CA GLN A 309 -17.03 0.09 -31.02
C GLN A 309 -17.65 1.46 -30.81
N TRP A 310 -17.52 2.06 -29.62
CA TRP A 310 -18.16 3.33 -29.29
C TRP A 310 -17.20 4.50 -29.45
N VAL A 311 -15.96 4.34 -28.98
CA VAL A 311 -14.93 5.39 -29.07
C VAL A 311 -14.57 5.71 -30.53
N LYS A 312 -14.73 4.75 -31.45
CA LYS A 312 -14.53 4.95 -32.90
C LYS A 312 -15.43 6.03 -33.52
N TRP A 313 -16.55 6.36 -32.89
CA TRP A 313 -17.47 7.40 -33.37
C TRP A 313 -17.13 8.79 -32.84
N MET A 314 -16.12 8.91 -31.96
CA MET A 314 -15.64 10.21 -31.52
C MET A 314 -14.92 10.92 -32.67
N PRO A 315 -15.18 12.21 -32.91
CA PRO A 315 -14.59 12.94 -34.02
C PRO A 315 -13.10 13.21 -33.80
N ASP A 316 -12.31 13.10 -34.87
CA ASP A 316 -10.88 13.41 -34.87
C ASP A 316 -10.60 14.91 -34.67
N THR A 317 -11.55 15.77 -35.02
CA THR A 317 -11.50 17.23 -34.80
C THR A 317 -12.83 17.69 -34.22
N PRO A 318 -13.01 17.63 -32.89
CA PRO A 318 -14.21 18.16 -32.24
C PRO A 318 -14.27 19.67 -32.42
N SER A 319 -15.44 20.20 -32.79
CA SER A 319 -15.65 21.63 -32.95
C SER A 319 -16.66 22.14 -31.92
N LYS A 320 -16.35 23.27 -31.27
CA LYS A 320 -17.31 23.94 -30.38
C LYS A 320 -18.61 24.31 -31.09
N TRP A 321 -18.59 24.50 -32.41
CA TRP A 321 -19.76 24.82 -33.22
C TRP A 321 -20.77 23.67 -33.29
N THR A 322 -20.31 22.41 -33.21
CA THR A 322 -21.19 21.22 -33.14
C THR A 322 -21.60 20.89 -31.71
N GLY A 323 -21.29 21.78 -30.75
CA GLY A 323 -21.53 21.58 -29.33
C GLY A 323 -20.55 20.62 -28.66
N LEU A 324 -19.61 20.03 -29.41
CA LEU A 324 -18.59 19.11 -28.90
C LEU A 324 -17.44 19.88 -28.25
N ASP A 325 -16.89 19.29 -27.19
CA ASP A 325 -15.71 19.82 -26.51
C ASP A 325 -14.43 19.42 -27.24
N PRO A 326 -13.45 20.33 -27.44
CA PRO A 326 -12.13 19.98 -28.00
C PRO A 326 -11.37 18.90 -27.22
N LEU A 327 -11.72 18.69 -25.94
CA LEU A 327 -11.15 17.59 -25.14
C LEU A 327 -11.61 16.20 -25.60
N PHE A 328 -12.64 16.11 -26.45
CA PHE A 328 -13.08 14.82 -26.97
C PHE A 328 -12.14 14.24 -28.03
N GLY A 329 -12.02 12.92 -28.08
CA GLY A 329 -11.34 12.21 -29.15
C GLY A 329 -11.30 10.72 -28.89
N SER A 330 -10.27 10.04 -29.41
CA SER A 330 -10.28 8.57 -29.52
C SER A 330 -9.10 7.88 -28.83
N ALA A 331 -8.54 8.50 -27.78
CA ALA A 331 -7.40 7.98 -27.03
C ALA A 331 -7.61 6.55 -26.48
N GLY A 332 -8.84 6.10 -26.25
CA GLY A 332 -9.15 4.72 -25.87
C GLY A 332 -8.86 3.67 -26.95
N THR A 333 -8.81 4.05 -28.23
CA THR A 333 -8.52 3.14 -29.36
C THR A 333 -7.15 3.40 -29.99
N LYS A 334 -6.73 4.67 -30.03
CA LYS A 334 -5.47 5.10 -30.66
C LYS A 334 -4.34 5.31 -29.65
N GLY A 335 -4.65 5.62 -28.40
CA GLY A 335 -3.70 6.11 -27.40
C GLY A 335 -3.48 7.62 -27.48
N PHE A 336 -2.87 8.19 -26.45
CA PHE A 336 -2.35 9.56 -26.47
C PHE A 336 -1.04 9.64 -27.27
N THR A 337 -0.87 10.72 -28.01
CA THR A 337 0.28 10.98 -28.90
C THR A 337 1.38 11.78 -28.23
N LYS A 338 1.03 12.65 -27.27
CA LYS A 338 2.02 13.39 -26.50
C LYS A 338 2.68 12.47 -25.48
N SER A 339 3.99 12.32 -25.58
CA SER A 339 4.79 11.59 -24.61
C SER A 339 4.82 12.31 -23.27
N ALA A 340 4.67 11.56 -22.19
CA ALA A 340 4.89 12.02 -20.83
C ALA A 340 5.45 10.86 -19.99
N ASP A 341 6.43 11.13 -19.12
CA ASP A 341 7.09 10.09 -18.32
C ASP A 341 6.12 9.36 -17.37
N ILE A 342 5.04 10.04 -17.00
CA ILE A 342 3.99 9.51 -16.13
C ILE A 342 3.00 8.59 -16.85
N LEU A 343 3.06 8.48 -18.18
CA LEU A 343 2.03 7.85 -19.01
C LEU A 343 2.44 6.45 -19.49
N LEU A 344 1.65 5.45 -19.10
CA LEU A 344 1.73 4.06 -19.57
C LEU A 344 0.50 3.71 -20.42
N GLN A 345 0.69 3.13 -21.62
CA GLN A 345 -0.44 2.82 -22.52
C GLN A 345 -0.37 1.41 -23.11
N PRO A 346 -0.74 0.38 -22.34
CA PRO A 346 -0.79 -0.98 -22.88
C PRO A 346 -1.90 -1.09 -23.93
N ARG A 347 -1.62 -1.84 -24.99
CA ARG A 347 -2.56 -2.14 -26.07
C ARG A 347 -2.91 -3.62 -26.05
N ASN A 348 -4.20 -3.93 -26.00
CA ASN A 348 -4.68 -5.31 -26.06
C ASN A 348 -5.74 -5.48 -27.15
N LYS A 349 -5.53 -6.46 -28.03
CA LYS A 349 -6.41 -6.75 -29.17
C LYS A 349 -7.71 -7.47 -28.79
N ILE A 350 -7.82 -8.00 -27.57
CA ILE A 350 -9.02 -8.68 -27.09
C ILE A 350 -10.03 -7.68 -26.54
N PHE A 351 -9.54 -6.51 -26.09
CA PHE A 351 -10.36 -5.53 -25.41
C PHE A 351 -11.34 -4.81 -26.34
N ASP A 352 -12.57 -4.64 -25.85
CA ASP A 352 -13.64 -3.81 -26.37
C ASP A 352 -14.09 -2.78 -25.31
N HIS A 353 -15.17 -2.04 -25.56
CA HIS A 353 -15.61 -0.98 -24.65
C HIS A 353 -16.08 -1.48 -23.27
N ASN A 354 -16.52 -2.74 -23.19
CA ASN A 354 -17.24 -3.29 -22.05
C ASN A 354 -16.42 -4.32 -21.27
N ASN A 355 -15.58 -5.11 -21.97
CA ASN A 355 -14.88 -6.25 -21.37
C ASN A 355 -13.54 -5.90 -20.70
N VAL A 356 -13.13 -4.62 -20.71
CA VAL A 356 -11.87 -4.20 -20.09
C VAL A 356 -11.98 -4.22 -18.56
N ILE A 357 -13.16 -3.96 -18.01
CA ILE A 357 -13.38 -3.83 -16.56
C ILE A 357 -13.79 -5.18 -15.96
N GLU A 358 -12.92 -6.17 -16.11
CA GLU A 358 -13.12 -7.53 -15.64
C GLU A 358 -12.16 -7.91 -14.51
N ARG A 359 -12.54 -8.92 -13.72
CA ARG A 359 -11.80 -9.30 -12.50
C ARG A 359 -10.35 -9.68 -12.76
N ASP A 360 -10.07 -10.32 -13.89
CA ASP A 360 -8.72 -10.71 -14.31
C ASP A 360 -7.85 -9.48 -14.55
N ILE A 361 -8.36 -8.46 -15.26
CA ILE A 361 -7.63 -7.21 -15.53
C ILE A 361 -7.41 -6.41 -14.25
N VAL A 362 -8.46 -6.29 -13.42
CA VAL A 362 -8.37 -5.61 -12.13
C VAL A 362 -7.31 -6.26 -11.25
N THR A 363 -7.34 -7.58 -11.11
CA THR A 363 -6.41 -8.33 -10.24
C THR A 363 -4.98 -8.32 -10.76
N SER A 364 -4.79 -8.59 -12.05
CA SER A 364 -3.46 -8.84 -12.61
C SER A 364 -2.75 -7.60 -13.12
N GLN A 365 -3.49 -6.51 -13.40
CA GLN A 365 -2.91 -5.31 -14.02
C GLN A 365 -3.15 -4.06 -13.20
N TRP A 366 -4.40 -3.72 -12.89
CA TRP A 366 -4.72 -2.43 -12.29
C TRP A 366 -4.32 -2.34 -10.82
N MET A 367 -4.63 -3.36 -10.01
CA MET A 367 -4.25 -3.35 -8.60
C MET A 367 -2.72 -3.37 -8.39
N PRO A 368 -1.94 -4.20 -9.11
CA PRO A 368 -0.48 -4.12 -9.07
C PRO A 368 0.04 -2.74 -9.47
N TYR A 369 -0.53 -2.11 -10.49
CA TYR A 369 -0.17 -0.76 -10.92
C TYR A 369 -0.50 0.30 -9.85
N LEU A 370 -1.68 0.23 -9.22
CA LEU A 370 -2.07 1.12 -8.13
C LEU A 370 -1.14 0.97 -6.92
N ASN A 371 -0.87 -0.26 -6.50
CA ASN A 371 -0.08 -0.53 -5.30
C ASN A 371 1.41 -0.19 -5.49
N SER A 372 1.98 -0.47 -6.67
CA SER A 372 3.38 -0.11 -6.97
C SER A 372 3.60 1.40 -7.03
N ASN A 373 2.56 2.18 -7.33
CA ASN A 373 2.63 3.63 -7.42
C ASN A 373 2.02 4.35 -6.21
N ARG A 374 1.76 3.67 -5.09
CA ARG A 374 1.00 4.21 -3.93
C ARG A 374 1.53 5.56 -3.41
N TYR A 375 2.83 5.81 -3.54
CA TYR A 375 3.49 7.02 -3.03
C TYR A 375 4.03 7.94 -4.14
N ALA A 376 3.66 7.70 -5.41
CA ALA A 376 4.21 8.42 -6.55
C ALA A 376 4.01 9.94 -6.45
N SER A 377 2.85 10.43 -5.98
CA SER A 377 2.63 11.87 -5.80
C SER A 377 3.60 12.51 -4.82
N HIS A 378 3.99 11.78 -3.76
CA HIS A 378 4.93 12.29 -2.78
C HIS A 378 6.33 12.43 -3.39
N ASP A 379 6.77 11.40 -4.12
CA ASP A 379 8.08 11.39 -4.77
C ASP A 379 8.18 12.45 -5.88
N GLU A 380 7.12 12.61 -6.68
CA GLU A 380 7.04 13.65 -7.71
C GLU A 380 7.02 15.06 -7.10
N PHE A 381 6.29 15.27 -6.01
CA PHE A 381 6.27 16.56 -5.31
C PHE A 381 7.65 16.91 -4.76
N ILE A 382 8.36 15.95 -4.15
CA ILE A 382 9.73 16.17 -3.67
C ILE A 382 10.65 16.53 -4.83
N ARG A 383 10.56 15.83 -5.97
CA ARG A 383 11.37 16.13 -7.16
C ARG A 383 11.10 17.54 -7.69
N TYR A 384 9.82 17.89 -7.87
CA TYR A 384 9.41 19.22 -8.30
C TYR A 384 9.89 20.33 -7.34
N ALA A 385 9.75 20.12 -6.03
CA ALA A 385 10.22 21.06 -5.02
C ALA A 385 11.75 21.21 -5.05
N MET A 386 12.49 20.11 -5.22
CA MET A 386 13.95 20.16 -5.36
C MET A 386 14.38 20.93 -6.62
N GLU A 387 13.74 20.70 -7.76
CA GLU A 387 14.07 21.41 -9.01
C GLU A 387 13.76 22.91 -8.96
N ARG A 388 12.65 23.27 -8.29
CA ARG A 388 12.20 24.67 -8.21
C ARG A 388 12.89 25.49 -7.12
N TYR A 389 13.35 24.84 -6.05
CA TYR A 389 13.95 25.51 -4.88
C TYR A 389 15.40 25.10 -4.61
N ALA A 390 16.06 24.37 -5.52
CA ALA A 390 17.49 24.12 -5.42
C ALA A 390 18.26 25.46 -5.38
N PRO A 391 19.19 25.65 -4.43
CA PRO A 391 20.06 26.82 -4.44
C PRO A 391 20.87 26.80 -5.76
N PRO A 392 21.10 27.96 -6.39
CA PRO A 392 21.87 28.01 -7.62
C PRO A 392 23.24 27.37 -7.39
N SER A 393 23.64 26.48 -8.31
CA SER A 393 24.97 25.89 -8.28
C SER A 393 26.01 27.00 -8.22
N LYS A 394 26.93 26.90 -7.25
CA LYS A 394 28.06 27.83 -7.19
C LYS A 394 28.78 27.79 -8.54
N PRO A 395 29.13 28.94 -9.14
CA PRO A 395 29.97 28.95 -10.32
C PRO A 395 31.27 28.22 -9.98
N GLU A 396 31.66 27.26 -10.82
CA GLU A 396 32.98 26.65 -10.77
C GLU A 396 34.02 27.78 -10.91
N ALA A 397 34.92 27.87 -9.92
CA ALA A 397 35.98 28.86 -9.85
C ALA A 397 37.24 28.39 -10.57
#